data_AF-A0A1V4YI53-F1
#
_entry.id   AF-A0A1V4YI53-F1
#
_cell.length_a   1.000
_cell.length_b   1.000
_cell.length_c   1.000
_cell.angle_alpha   90.00
_cell.angle_beta   90.00
_cell.angle_gamma   90.00
#
_symmetry.space_group_name_H-M   'P 1'
#
loop_
_entity.id
_entity.type
_entity.pdbx_description
1 polymer ?
#
loop_
_entity_poly.entity_id
_entity_poly.type
_entity_poly.pdbx_seq_one_letter_code
_entity_poly.pdbx_strand_id
1 'polypeptide(L)'
;MAGRPGAVENSPYRKEIEEMLKEGKPDTDIAAWLKEKGKPISRVTINKYKNEKFNIPVEARKKYNEKKSKERLDGASNGMVSDIEKIDKFIEMVDPEILKEALPKDQATAVNRFLQTKYKILGVIDDKHSVEVNVNNNHFDTDSQKQILEDEGSDE
;
A
#
# COMPACT_ATOMS: atom_id res chain seq x y z
N MET A 1 36.26 -18.43 -20.12
CA MET A 1 35.47 -18.04 -18.93
C MET A 1 35.43 -16.52 -18.71
N ALA A 2 35.29 -15.70 -19.76
CA ALA A 2 35.23 -14.24 -19.62
C ALA A 2 33.77 -13.75 -19.54
N GLY A 3 33.47 -12.74 -18.71
CA GLY A 3 32.17 -12.07 -18.70
C GLY A 3 31.14 -12.57 -17.68
N ARG A 4 31.57 -13.10 -16.52
CA ARG A 4 30.66 -13.32 -15.38
C ARG A 4 30.77 -12.15 -14.39
N PRO A 5 29.65 -11.50 -14.00
CA PRO A 5 29.67 -10.32 -13.12
C PRO A 5 30.29 -10.62 -11.74
N GLY A 6 30.34 -11.89 -11.34
CA GLY A 6 30.98 -12.36 -10.11
C GLY A 6 32.45 -11.95 -9.94
N ALA A 7 33.18 -11.63 -11.01
CA ALA A 7 34.55 -11.11 -10.88
C ALA A 7 34.59 -9.71 -10.23
N VAL A 8 33.56 -8.89 -10.47
CA VAL A 8 33.42 -7.57 -9.82
C VAL A 8 32.86 -7.74 -8.41
N GLU A 9 31.87 -8.62 -8.22
CA GLU A 9 31.26 -8.89 -6.90
C GLU A 9 32.26 -9.34 -5.85
N ASN A 10 33.23 -10.17 -6.26
CA ASN A 10 34.26 -10.73 -5.39
C ASN A 10 35.58 -9.94 -5.44
N SER A 11 35.60 -8.79 -6.12
CA SER A 11 36.79 -7.94 -6.20
C SER A 11 37.04 -7.24 -4.87
N PRO A 12 38.29 -7.15 -4.38
CA PRO A 12 38.62 -6.30 -3.24
C PRO A 12 38.35 -4.82 -3.52
N TYR A 13 38.28 -4.43 -4.80
CA TYR A 13 38.01 -3.06 -5.25
C TYR A 13 36.55 -2.82 -5.64
N ARG A 14 35.61 -3.68 -5.18
CA ARG A 14 34.20 -3.59 -5.56
C ARG A 14 33.61 -2.21 -5.27
N LYS A 15 33.89 -1.65 -4.09
CA LYS A 15 33.34 -0.36 -3.67
C LYS A 15 33.80 0.77 -4.59
N GLU A 16 35.09 0.78 -4.91
CA GLU A 16 35.71 1.76 -5.79
C GLU A 16 35.19 1.61 -7.23
N ILE A 17 34.95 0.38 -7.70
CA ILE A 17 34.31 0.14 -9.00
C ILE A 17 32.89 0.71 -9.00
N GLU A 18 32.08 0.42 -7.98
CA GLU A 18 30.71 0.94 -7.85
C GLU A 18 30.68 2.47 -7.76
N GLU A 19 31.65 3.08 -7.08
CA GLU A 19 31.80 4.54 -6.98
C GLU A 19 32.14 5.16 -8.33
N MET A 20 33.10 4.60 -9.07
CA MET A 20 33.40 5.03 -10.44
C MET A 20 32.21 4.84 -11.39
N LEU A 21 31.45 3.77 -11.24
CA LEU A 21 30.22 3.53 -12.02
C LEU A 21 29.15 4.58 -11.69
N LYS A 22 29.03 4.99 -10.42
CA LYS A 22 28.12 6.05 -9.96
C LYS A 22 28.53 7.42 -10.49
N GLU A 23 29.83 7.70 -10.58
CA GLU A 23 30.39 8.90 -11.20
C GLU A 23 30.25 8.93 -12.73
N GLY A 24 29.81 7.82 -13.34
CA GLY A 24 29.63 7.72 -14.79
C GLY A 24 30.93 7.48 -15.56
N LYS A 25 31.98 6.98 -14.91
CA LYS A 25 33.25 6.69 -15.59
C LYS A 25 33.07 5.61 -16.66
N PRO A 26 33.73 5.74 -17.83
CA PRO A 26 33.72 4.70 -18.85
C PRO A 26 34.23 3.35 -18.32
N ASP A 27 33.58 2.26 -18.70
CA ASP A 27 33.98 0.90 -18.29
C ASP A 27 35.44 0.57 -18.68
N THR A 28 35.94 1.21 -19.74
CA THR A 28 37.32 1.09 -20.24
C THR A 28 38.34 1.65 -19.25
N ASP A 29 38.02 2.78 -18.63
CA ASP A 29 38.90 3.49 -17.68
C ASP A 29 38.98 2.72 -16.36
N ILE A 30 37.83 2.18 -15.93
CA ILE A 30 37.75 1.29 -14.77
C ILE A 30 38.59 0.03 -15.00
N ALA A 31 38.51 -0.57 -16.19
CA ALA A 31 39.32 -1.75 -16.54
C ALA A 31 40.83 -1.42 -16.56
N ALA A 32 41.21 -0.26 -17.08
CA ALA A 32 42.61 0.20 -17.09
C ALA A 32 43.13 0.41 -15.66
N TRP A 33 42.36 1.10 -14.82
CA TRP A 33 42.69 1.30 -13.41
C TRP A 33 42.85 -0.02 -12.65
N LEU A 34 41.95 -0.99 -12.87
CA LEU A 34 42.03 -2.32 -12.26
C LEU A 34 43.27 -3.11 -12.71
N LYS A 35 43.72 -2.90 -13.95
CA LYS A 35 44.96 -3.49 -14.47
C LYS A 35 46.18 -2.91 -13.74
N GLU A 36 46.22 -1.60 -13.50
CA GLU A 36 47.29 -0.95 -12.72
C GLU A 36 47.34 -1.44 -11.26
N LYS A 37 46.19 -1.78 -10.69
CA LYS A 37 46.07 -2.33 -9.33
C LYS A 37 46.37 -3.83 -9.22
N GLY A 38 46.80 -4.48 -10.31
CA GLY A 38 47.17 -5.90 -10.34
C GLY A 38 46.01 -6.89 -10.29
N LYS A 39 44.76 -6.43 -10.47
CA LYS A 39 43.54 -7.26 -10.49
C LYS A 39 42.73 -6.97 -11.76
N PRO A 40 43.21 -7.37 -12.94
CA PRO A 40 42.57 -7.02 -14.20
C PRO A 40 41.17 -7.65 -14.31
N ILE A 41 40.16 -6.81 -14.51
CA ILE A 41 38.80 -7.22 -14.86
C ILE A 41 38.47 -6.63 -16.22
N SER A 42 37.90 -7.43 -17.12
CA SER A 42 37.59 -6.96 -18.47
C SER A 42 36.43 -5.95 -18.49
N ARG A 43 36.51 -4.99 -19.41
CA ARG A 43 35.43 -4.02 -19.71
C ARG A 43 34.06 -4.67 -19.85
N VAL A 44 33.99 -5.81 -20.56
CA VAL A 44 32.75 -6.57 -20.77
C VAL A 44 32.16 -7.04 -19.45
N THR A 45 33.00 -7.48 -18.51
CA THR A 45 32.55 -7.94 -17.20
C THR A 45 32.02 -6.79 -16.35
N ILE A 46 32.68 -5.63 -16.40
CA ILE A 46 32.23 -4.40 -15.73
C ILE A 46 30.89 -3.93 -16.30
N ASN A 47 30.76 -3.88 -17.62
CA ASN A 47 29.50 -3.50 -18.27
C ASN A 47 28.34 -4.44 -17.88
N LYS A 48 28.61 -5.74 -17.83
CA LYS A 48 27.60 -6.73 -17.41
C LYS A 48 27.20 -6.54 -15.95
N TYR A 49 28.16 -6.32 -15.06
CA TYR A 49 27.90 -6.00 -13.65
C TYR A 49 27.04 -4.74 -13.50
N LYS A 50 27.40 -3.65 -14.21
CA LYS A 50 26.64 -2.39 -14.26
C LYS A 50 25.17 -2.62 -14.65
N ASN A 51 24.93 -3.42 -15.68
CA ASN A 51 23.57 -3.60 -16.23
C ASN A 51 22.72 -4.62 -15.47
N GLU A 52 23.33 -5.64 -14.86
CA GLU A 52 22.61 -6.74 -14.19
C GLU A 52 22.51 -6.56 -12.66
N LYS A 53 23.52 -5.96 -12.03
CA LYS A 53 23.67 -5.93 -10.56
C LYS A 53 23.70 -4.52 -9.99
N PHE A 54 24.21 -3.56 -10.75
CA PHE A 54 24.34 -2.16 -10.32
C PHE A 54 23.56 -1.20 -11.23
N ASN A 55 22.36 -1.63 -11.65
CA ASN A 55 21.53 -0.88 -12.59
C ASN A 55 20.75 0.22 -11.86
N ILE A 56 21.42 1.35 -11.63
CA ILE A 56 20.87 2.51 -10.94
C ILE A 56 19.53 2.97 -11.54
N PRO A 57 19.37 3.11 -12.88
CA PRO A 57 18.09 3.50 -13.47
C PRO A 57 16.92 2.57 -13.11
N VAL A 58 17.14 1.25 -13.13
CA VAL A 58 16.08 0.28 -12.80
C VAL A 58 15.68 0.38 -11.33
N GLU A 59 16.66 0.45 -10.43
CA GLU A 59 16.42 0.65 -8.99
C GLU A 59 15.72 1.99 -8.70
N ALA A 60 16.13 3.07 -9.38
CA ALA A 60 15.48 4.37 -9.25
C ALA A 60 14.01 4.33 -9.68
N ARG A 61 13.71 3.65 -10.79
CA ARG A 61 12.33 3.45 -11.27
C ARG A 61 11.50 2.65 -10.27
N LYS A 62 12.07 1.59 -9.69
CA LYS A 62 11.40 0.79 -8.65
C LYS A 62 11.05 1.64 -7.43
N LYS A 63 12.01 2.38 -6.89
CA LYS A 63 11.80 3.29 -5.75
C LYS A 63 10.77 4.38 -6.04
N TYR A 64 10.78 4.95 -7.24
CA TYR A 64 9.79 5.93 -7.66
C TYR A 64 8.37 5.34 -7.63
N ASN A 65 8.19 4.15 -8.21
CA ASN A 65 6.90 3.48 -8.23
C ASN A 65 6.40 3.11 -6.83
N GLU A 66 7.29 2.61 -5.97
CA GLU A 66 6.98 2.32 -4.56
C GLU A 66 6.49 3.59 -3.84
N LYS A 67 7.21 4.71 -4.00
CA LYS A 67 6.80 6.00 -3.44
C LYS A 67 5.42 6.42 -3.93
N LYS A 68 5.18 6.37 -5.24
CA LYS A 68 3.88 6.71 -5.84
C LYS A 68 2.76 5.76 -5.42
N SER A 69 3.06 4.50 -5.15
CA SER A 69 2.08 3.56 -4.61
C SER A 69 1.68 3.92 -3.18
N LYS A 70 2.64 4.27 -2.33
CA LYS A 70 2.37 4.75 -0.97
C LYS A 70 1.56 6.03 -0.96
N GLU A 71 1.94 7.02 -1.78
CA GLU A 71 1.17 8.27 -1.92
C GLU A 71 -0.30 8.02 -2.32
N ARG A 72 -0.55 7.06 -3.23
CA ARG A 72 -1.92 6.68 -3.62
C ARG A 72 -2.68 5.98 -2.49
N LEU A 73 -2.02 5.10 -1.75
CA LEU A 73 -2.60 4.42 -0.60
C LEU A 73 -2.98 5.43 0.49
N ASP A 74 -2.04 6.30 0.87
CA ASP A 74 -2.25 7.35 1.87
C ASP A 74 -3.40 8.28 1.46
N GLY A 75 -3.46 8.64 0.16
CA GLY A 75 -4.57 9.42 -0.39
C GLY A 75 -5.93 8.72 -0.25
N ALA A 76 -6.00 7.42 -0.55
CA ALA A 76 -7.22 6.63 -0.38
C ALA A 76 -7.62 6.47 1.10
N SER A 77 -6.66 6.21 1.98
CA SER A 77 -6.87 6.12 3.43
C SER A 77 -7.39 7.43 4.01
N ASN A 78 -6.82 8.58 3.60
CA ASN A 78 -7.32 9.89 4.01
C ASN A 78 -8.74 10.16 3.50
N GLY A 79 -9.08 9.69 2.30
CA GLY A 79 -10.45 9.72 1.78
C GLY A 79 -11.41 8.95 2.68
N MET A 80 -11.06 7.72 3.06
CA MET A 80 -11.86 6.90 3.97
C MET A 80 -12.02 7.54 5.36
N VAL A 81 -10.95 8.13 5.91
CA VAL A 81 -11.03 8.90 7.17
C VAL A 81 -12.00 10.07 7.03
N SER A 82 -11.91 10.84 5.94
CA SER A 82 -12.83 11.96 5.70
C SER A 82 -14.28 11.50 5.59
N ASP A 83 -14.54 10.35 4.97
CA ASP A 83 -15.89 9.81 4.85
C ASP A 83 -16.44 9.35 6.21
N ILE A 84 -15.61 8.75 7.06
CA ILE A 84 -15.96 8.47 8.46
C ILE A 84 -16.32 9.76 9.21
N GLU A 85 -15.51 10.82 9.09
CA GLU A 85 -15.77 12.11 9.74
C GLU A 85 -17.08 12.76 9.27
N LYS A 86 -17.42 12.63 7.97
CA LYS A 86 -18.71 13.11 7.45
C LYS A 86 -19.88 12.32 8.02
N ILE A 87 -19.74 10.99 8.14
CA ILE A 87 -20.75 10.14 8.77
C ILE A 87 -20.95 10.56 10.22
N ASP A 88 -19.87 10.81 10.97
CA ASP A 88 -19.95 11.25 12.37
C ASP A 88 -20.65 12.61 12.50
N LYS A 89 -20.28 13.59 11.68
CA LYS A 89 -20.97 14.90 11.63
C LYS A 89 -22.45 14.77 11.28
N PHE A 90 -22.81 13.85 10.37
CA PHE A 90 -24.20 13.62 10.01
C PHE A 90 -24.98 13.04 11.19
N ILE A 91 -24.43 12.04 11.89
CA ILE A 91 -25.02 11.46 13.09
C ILE A 91 -25.21 12.52 14.18
N GLU A 92 -24.23 13.41 14.39
CA GLU A 92 -24.31 14.52 15.35
C GLU A 92 -25.36 15.57 14.98
N MET A 93 -25.58 15.82 13.69
CA MET A 93 -26.61 16.75 13.19
C MET A 93 -28.03 16.19 13.23
N VAL A 94 -28.20 14.89 13.41
CA VAL A 94 -29.52 14.30 13.63
C VAL A 94 -29.98 14.70 15.04
N ASP A 95 -30.81 15.73 15.10
CA ASP A 95 -31.39 16.25 16.34
C ASP A 95 -32.20 15.13 17.04
N PRO A 96 -31.87 14.77 18.30
CA PRO A 96 -32.57 13.73 19.05
C PRO A 96 -34.06 14.02 19.28
N GLU A 97 -34.52 15.26 19.10
CA GLU A 97 -35.96 15.58 19.15
C GLU A 97 -36.69 15.24 17.85
N ILE A 98 -36.05 15.41 16.69
CA ILE A 98 -36.60 14.98 15.39
C ILE A 98 -36.67 13.45 15.33
N LEU A 99 -35.77 12.75 16.02
CA LEU A 99 -35.80 11.29 16.20
C LEU A 99 -37.02 10.77 16.97
N LYS A 100 -37.70 11.63 17.74
CA LYS A 100 -38.90 11.26 18.51
C LYS A 100 -40.19 11.39 17.71
N GLU A 101 -40.20 12.21 16.64
CA GLU A 101 -41.42 12.52 15.87
C GLU A 101 -41.57 11.70 14.58
N ALA A 102 -40.49 11.13 14.03
CA ALA A 102 -40.64 10.24 12.86
C ALA A 102 -40.97 8.81 13.29
N LEU A 103 -41.56 8.03 12.36
CA LEU A 103 -41.80 6.61 12.58
C LEU A 103 -40.45 5.92 12.88
N PRO A 104 -40.30 5.24 14.04
CA PRO A 104 -39.01 4.74 14.53
C PRO A 104 -38.25 3.86 13.54
N LYS A 105 -38.96 3.18 12.64
CA LYS A 105 -38.38 2.30 11.63
C LYS A 105 -37.51 3.03 10.60
N ASP A 106 -37.93 4.18 10.08
CA ASP A 106 -37.25 4.79 8.93
C ASP A 106 -35.98 5.53 9.35
N GLN A 107 -36.00 6.19 10.51
CA GLN A 107 -34.82 6.81 11.10
C GLN A 107 -33.81 5.78 11.63
N ALA A 108 -34.29 4.73 12.30
CA ALA A 108 -33.41 3.65 12.75
C ALA A 108 -32.73 2.95 11.56
N THR A 109 -33.45 2.78 10.46
CA THR A 109 -32.89 2.17 9.24
C THR A 109 -31.83 3.05 8.60
N ALA A 110 -32.03 4.37 8.54
CA ALA A 110 -31.04 5.29 7.99
C ALA A 110 -29.77 5.35 8.85
N VAL A 111 -29.90 5.55 10.16
CA VAL A 111 -28.77 5.59 11.10
C VAL A 111 -28.01 4.26 11.13
N ASN A 112 -28.72 3.13 11.11
CA ASN A 112 -28.09 1.80 11.04
C ASN A 112 -27.32 1.58 9.75
N ARG A 113 -27.81 2.05 8.59
CA ARG A 113 -27.06 1.97 7.33
C ARG A 113 -25.76 2.78 7.38
N PHE A 114 -25.78 3.96 7.97
CA PHE A 114 -24.57 4.79 8.11
C PHE A 114 -23.57 4.18 9.09
N LEU A 115 -24.03 3.68 10.23
CA LEU A 115 -23.17 3.00 11.20
C LEU A 115 -22.57 1.71 10.62
N GLN A 116 -23.36 0.90 9.92
CA GLN A 116 -22.85 -0.27 9.19
C GLN A 116 -21.78 0.13 8.17
N THR A 117 -22.00 1.20 7.41
CA THR A 117 -21.02 1.71 6.44
C THR A 117 -19.72 2.14 7.13
N LYS A 118 -19.82 2.88 8.25
CA LYS A 118 -18.66 3.28 9.05
C LYS A 118 -17.85 2.07 9.55
N TYR A 119 -18.51 1.07 10.12
CA TYR A 119 -17.83 -0.10 10.67
C TYR A 119 -17.29 -1.06 9.60
N LYS A 120 -17.88 -1.09 8.40
CA LYS A 120 -17.29 -1.73 7.22
C LYS A 120 -16.02 -1.02 6.75
N ILE A 121 -16.03 0.31 6.65
CA ILE A 121 -14.84 1.11 6.31
C ILE A 121 -13.72 0.90 7.33
N LEU A 122 -14.06 0.78 8.62
CA LEU A 122 -13.10 0.50 9.70
C LEU A 122 -12.61 -0.96 9.73
N GLY A 123 -13.16 -1.85 8.89
CA GLY A 123 -12.81 -3.27 8.86
C GLY A 123 -13.25 -4.07 10.09
N VAL A 124 -14.19 -3.54 10.88
CA VAL A 124 -14.74 -4.19 12.08
C VAL A 124 -15.86 -5.17 11.70
N ILE A 125 -16.54 -4.91 10.57
CA ILE A 125 -17.56 -5.78 9.99
C ILE A 125 -17.12 -6.14 8.57
N ASP A 126 -17.07 -7.43 8.26
CA ASP A 126 -16.79 -7.93 6.90
C ASP A 126 -18.04 -7.81 6.01
N ASP A 127 -17.88 -7.82 4.68
CA ASP A 127 -18.98 -7.59 3.73
C ASP A 127 -20.14 -8.59 3.87
N LYS A 128 -19.87 -9.76 4.45
CA LYS A 128 -20.80 -10.87 4.70
C LYS A 128 -21.58 -10.76 6.01
N HIS A 129 -21.32 -9.73 6.81
CA HIS A 129 -21.93 -9.55 8.13
C HIS A 129 -22.71 -8.23 8.19
N SER A 130 -23.83 -8.26 8.91
CA SER A 130 -24.64 -7.09 9.21
C SER A 130 -24.70 -6.89 10.72
N VAL A 131 -24.87 -5.65 11.15
CA VAL A 131 -25.01 -5.34 12.59
C VAL A 131 -26.26 -4.55 12.83
N GLU A 132 -27.06 -5.02 13.79
CA GLU A 132 -28.15 -4.25 14.38
C GLU A 132 -27.53 -3.26 15.36
N VAL A 133 -27.50 -1.97 14.99
CA VAL A 133 -27.05 -0.93 15.89
C VAL A 133 -28.24 -0.39 16.67
N ASN A 134 -28.11 -0.32 18.00
CA ASN A 134 -29.18 0.16 18.87
C ASN A 134 -29.11 1.69 18.90
N VAL A 135 -30.04 2.31 18.17
CA VAL A 135 -30.10 3.75 17.87
C VAL A 135 -30.20 4.61 19.13
N ASN A 136 -30.68 4.06 20.24
CA ASN A 136 -30.90 4.81 21.48
C ASN A 136 -29.62 5.24 22.20
N ASN A 137 -28.44 4.66 21.90
CA ASN A 137 -27.19 4.98 22.60
C ASN A 137 -25.95 5.17 21.70
N ASN A 138 -26.07 5.15 20.36
CA ASN A 138 -24.94 5.22 19.42
C ASN A 138 -23.79 4.24 19.76
N HIS A 139 -24.10 3.13 20.42
CA HIS A 139 -23.12 2.16 20.89
C HIS A 139 -23.21 0.89 20.04
N PHE A 140 -22.05 0.44 19.58
CA PHE A 140 -21.90 -0.82 18.85
C PHE A 140 -21.72 -1.96 19.85
N ASP A 141 -22.60 -2.95 19.76
CA ASP A 141 -22.43 -4.22 20.47
C ASP A 141 -21.69 -5.20 19.54
N THR A 142 -20.51 -5.64 19.94
CA THR A 142 -19.70 -6.60 19.18
C THR A 142 -20.38 -7.96 19.05
N ASP A 143 -21.31 -8.28 19.94
CA ASP A 143 -21.98 -9.59 19.99
C ASP A 143 -23.26 -9.64 19.13
N SER A 144 -23.68 -8.50 18.53
CA SER A 144 -24.88 -8.40 17.70
C SER A 144 -24.65 -8.63 16.21
N GLN A 145 -23.47 -9.13 15.82
CA GLN A 145 -23.16 -9.46 14.43
C GLN A 145 -24.01 -10.65 13.95
N LYS A 146 -24.85 -10.41 12.94
CA LYS A 146 -25.62 -11.46 12.26
C LYS A 146 -25.01 -11.74 10.91
N GLN A 147 -24.77 -13.01 10.62
CA GLN A 147 -24.37 -13.48 9.30
C GLN A 147 -25.50 -13.15 8.32
N ILE A 148 -25.18 -12.52 7.19
CA ILE A 148 -26.15 -12.29 6.13
C ILE A 148 -26.39 -13.66 5.49
N LEU A 149 -27.53 -14.29 5.77
CA LEU A 149 -27.96 -15.47 5.02
C LEU A 149 -28.21 -14.99 3.59
N GLU A 150 -27.44 -15.51 2.64
CA GLU A 150 -27.81 -15.43 1.23
C GLU A 150 -29.13 -16.19 1.10
N ASP A 151 -30.23 -15.48 0.85
CA ASP A 151 -31.46 -16.10 0.36
C ASP A 151 -31.11 -16.75 -0.98
N GLU A 152 -30.72 -18.03 -0.94
CA GLU A 152 -30.86 -18.91 -2.09
C GLU A 152 -32.36 -18.94 -2.40
N GLY A 153 -32.75 -18.23 -3.45
CA GLY A 153 -34.06 -18.38 -4.06
C GLY A 153 -34.28 -19.84 -4.41
N SER A 154 -35.00 -20.55 -3.55
CA SER A 154 -35.62 -21.83 -3.86
C SER A 154 -36.82 -21.53 -4.75
N ASP A 155 -36.58 -21.51 -6.06
CA ASP A 155 -37.65 -21.69 -7.05
C ASP A 155 -38.05 -23.19 -7.05
N GLU A 156 -39.19 -23.50 -6.44
CA GLU A 156 -40.06 -24.62 -6.83
C GLU A 156 -41.44 -24.06 -7.24
#